data_AF-A0AAU3UM95-F1
#
_entry.id   AF-A0AAU3UM95-F1
#
_cell.length_a   1.000
_cell.length_b   1.000
_cell.length_c   1.000
_cell.angle_alpha   90.00
_cell.angle_beta   90.00
_cell.angle_gamma   90.00
#
_symmetry.space_group_name_H-M   'P 1'
#
loop_
_entity.id
_entity.type
_entity.pdbx_description
1 polymer ?
#
loop_
_entity_poly.entity_id
_entity_poly.type
_entity_poly.pdbx_seq_one_letter_code
_entity_poly.pdbx_strand_id
1 'polypeptide(L)'
;MLLTISCTRPEGAAWPATDLGFLLHKNPSRIQTFEQSYGVAQVFYPEATEQRCTAALLLEIDPVRQARGGGAVRGKSKGTPEFSLAQYVNDRPYAASSLLAVAISTVFGSALHGRCTQRPELPDTPLALRIELPAVPCKGGPEYAERVFAPLGWTVTATPLPLDPAFPDWGDSHYVRLELTGTLRLADALSHLYVLLPVLDGSKHYFLDTTEIDKLLRAGETWLADHPEREWITRRYLSRRYALVRTALARLAELDDREPDDLDVLDDACDEEQPDSAPDVVGTHSGTAGPDVASGPATSPVRAGRAAPSHGEATSKPDGVAVSDPDGVLEGRADVPEVDPARPAQTAHTGSVADSAPATADDAGGSASGDPADGAVVSDAERGPALAVLRRAAVRRALLGVGASRVLDLGCGQGALLRELVADRAFSEIVGIDVSMRELHITARRLRRLPEWQARRVSVRQGALTYSDASLRGYDAAVLMEVIEHVDATRLGALEQAVFGSARPGAVIVTTPNGEYNVLYEGLDAGAFRHHDHRFEWSRAEFAAWAHRVGESYGYTVGFEPVGPVDEQVGASTQMAVFTRTAHDDEQGAA
;
A
#
# COMPACT_ATOMS: atom_id res chain seq x y z
N MET A 1 -14.89 -7.84 -8.09
CA MET A 1 -14.30 -9.08 -7.49
C MET A 1 -15.19 -10.29 -7.74
N LEU A 2 -14.63 -11.50 -7.77
CA LEU A 2 -15.37 -12.75 -8.00
C LEU A 2 -15.03 -13.81 -6.93
N LEU A 3 -16.05 -14.52 -6.46
CA LEU A 3 -15.96 -15.78 -5.72
C LEU A 3 -16.78 -16.82 -6.45
N THR A 4 -16.22 -17.98 -6.75
CA THR A 4 -17.02 -19.13 -7.23
C THR A 4 -16.96 -20.28 -6.24
N ILE A 5 -18.12 -20.89 -5.98
CA ILE A 5 -18.27 -22.08 -5.14
C ILE A 5 -18.86 -23.17 -6.02
N SER A 6 -18.07 -24.21 -6.29
CA SER A 6 -18.49 -25.36 -7.07
C SER A 6 -18.71 -26.56 -6.15
N CYS A 7 -19.83 -27.24 -6.33
CA CYS A 7 -20.12 -28.53 -5.71
C CYS A 7 -20.14 -29.60 -6.80
N THR A 8 -19.39 -30.67 -6.58
CA THR A 8 -19.43 -31.86 -7.44
C THR A 8 -20.15 -32.97 -6.69
N ARG A 9 -21.15 -33.58 -7.33
CA ARG A 9 -21.91 -34.69 -6.75
C ARG A 9 -21.02 -35.93 -6.64
N PRO A 10 -20.83 -36.51 -5.45
CA PRO A 10 -20.17 -37.81 -5.31
C PRO A 10 -20.99 -38.92 -5.98
N GLU A 11 -20.31 -39.95 -6.48
CA GLU A 11 -20.99 -41.13 -7.04
C GLU A 11 -21.89 -41.78 -5.97
N GLY A 12 -23.15 -42.09 -6.34
CA GLY A 12 -24.12 -42.68 -5.42
C GLY A 12 -24.80 -41.71 -4.43
N ALA A 13 -24.47 -40.41 -4.45
CA ALA A 13 -25.16 -39.43 -3.61
C ALA A 13 -26.66 -39.33 -3.95
N ALA A 14 -27.51 -39.28 -2.91
CA ALA A 14 -28.97 -39.21 -3.05
C ALA A 14 -29.50 -37.81 -3.47
N TRP A 15 -28.60 -36.85 -3.68
CA TRP A 15 -28.91 -35.44 -3.97
C TRP A 15 -28.19 -34.98 -5.25
N PRO A 16 -28.83 -34.19 -6.13
CA PRO A 16 -28.15 -33.56 -7.27
C PRO A 16 -27.26 -32.37 -6.84
N ALA A 17 -26.19 -32.10 -7.59
CA ALA A 17 -25.32 -30.93 -7.31
C ALA A 17 -26.07 -29.59 -7.34
N THR A 18 -27.18 -29.49 -8.10
CA THR A 18 -28.07 -28.32 -8.11
C THR A 18 -28.62 -27.95 -6.74
N ASP A 19 -28.60 -28.87 -5.76
CA ASP A 19 -29.02 -28.59 -4.39
C ASP A 19 -28.14 -27.59 -3.66
N LEU A 20 -26.95 -27.29 -4.20
CA LEU A 20 -26.17 -26.13 -3.80
C LEU A 20 -27.01 -24.83 -3.84
N GLY A 21 -27.98 -24.72 -4.75
CA GLY A 21 -28.93 -23.60 -4.80
C GLY A 21 -29.81 -23.51 -3.55
N PHE A 22 -30.30 -24.63 -3.04
CA PHE A 22 -31.09 -24.68 -1.81
C PHE A 22 -30.25 -24.34 -0.59
N LEU A 23 -29.02 -24.84 -0.53
CA LEU A 23 -28.09 -24.56 0.55
C LEU A 23 -27.69 -23.09 0.60
N LEU A 24 -27.42 -22.45 -0.55
CA LEU A 24 -27.10 -21.02 -0.65
C LEU A 24 -28.33 -20.10 -0.57
N HIS A 25 -29.54 -20.67 -0.62
CA HIS A 25 -30.81 -19.94 -0.74
C HIS A 25 -30.82 -19.02 -1.98
N LYS A 26 -30.31 -19.54 -3.11
CA LYS A 26 -30.27 -18.84 -4.39
C LYS A 26 -30.72 -19.79 -5.49
N ASN A 27 -31.69 -19.35 -6.28
CA ASN A 27 -32.24 -20.17 -7.36
C ASN A 27 -31.26 -20.16 -8.55
N PRO A 28 -30.78 -21.33 -9.03
CA PRO A 28 -29.85 -21.41 -10.15
C PRO A 28 -30.33 -20.78 -11.46
N SER A 29 -31.65 -20.72 -11.68
CA SER A 29 -32.26 -20.13 -12.88
C SER A 29 -32.46 -18.61 -12.79
N ARG A 30 -32.04 -17.96 -11.70
CA ARG A 30 -32.23 -16.52 -11.50
C ARG A 30 -30.92 -15.83 -11.11
N ILE A 31 -30.61 -14.76 -11.83
CA ILE A 31 -29.63 -13.79 -11.38
C ILE A 31 -30.27 -12.95 -10.28
N GLN A 32 -29.60 -12.82 -9.15
CA GLN A 32 -30.08 -12.06 -7.99
C GLN A 32 -29.10 -10.95 -7.66
N THR A 33 -29.63 -9.75 -7.42
CA THR A 33 -28.84 -8.55 -7.17
C THR A 33 -29.13 -8.02 -5.76
N PHE A 34 -28.08 -7.70 -5.02
CA PHE A 34 -28.13 -7.23 -3.63
C PHE A 34 -27.37 -5.91 -3.51
N GLU A 35 -28.07 -4.85 -3.11
CA GLU A 35 -27.46 -3.56 -2.78
C GLU A 35 -26.56 -3.68 -1.56
N GLN A 36 -25.36 -3.11 -1.65
CA GLN A 36 -24.39 -3.00 -0.57
C GLN A 36 -24.10 -1.52 -0.31
N SER A 37 -23.59 -1.19 0.87
CA SER A 37 -23.22 0.21 1.18
C SER A 37 -22.11 0.75 0.29
N TYR A 38 -21.30 -0.14 -0.30
CA TYR A 38 -20.13 0.15 -1.13
C TYR A 38 -20.27 -0.28 -2.60
N GLY A 39 -21.45 -0.75 -3.04
CA GLY A 39 -21.64 -1.23 -4.40
C GLY A 39 -22.78 -2.23 -4.52
N VAL A 40 -22.65 -3.18 -5.45
CA VAL A 40 -23.67 -4.17 -5.77
C VAL A 40 -23.06 -5.57 -5.77
N ALA A 41 -23.74 -6.52 -5.13
CA ALA A 41 -23.38 -7.94 -5.18
C ALA A 41 -24.39 -8.70 -6.05
N GLN A 42 -23.90 -9.47 -7.02
CA GLN A 42 -24.72 -10.29 -7.90
C GLN A 42 -24.41 -11.77 -7.67
N VAL A 43 -25.45 -12.59 -7.59
CA VAL A 43 -25.33 -14.05 -7.56
C VAL A 43 -25.97 -14.65 -8.80
N PHE A 44 -25.21 -15.51 -9.47
CA PHE A 44 -25.67 -16.28 -10.62
C PHE A 44 -24.95 -17.64 -10.67
N TYR A 45 -25.42 -18.53 -11.54
CA TYR A 45 -24.89 -19.89 -11.65
C TYR A 45 -24.38 -20.12 -13.08
N PRO A 46 -23.06 -19.98 -13.33
CA PRO A 46 -22.49 -20.28 -14.64
C PRO A 46 -22.68 -21.76 -15.05
N GLU A 47 -22.83 -22.67 -14.09
CA GLU A 47 -23.11 -24.08 -14.34
C GLU A 47 -24.08 -24.61 -13.29
N ALA A 48 -25.13 -25.32 -13.72
CA ALA A 48 -26.12 -25.94 -12.83
C ALA A 48 -26.64 -27.24 -13.45
N THR A 49 -25.88 -28.32 -13.27
CA THR A 49 -26.24 -29.68 -13.69
C THR A 49 -26.40 -30.60 -12.48
N GLU A 50 -26.92 -31.80 -12.68
CA GLU A 50 -27.04 -32.79 -11.59
C GLU A 50 -25.68 -33.27 -11.06
N GLN A 51 -24.65 -33.23 -11.89
CA GLN A 51 -23.30 -33.71 -11.57
C GLN A 51 -22.42 -32.59 -10.97
N ARG A 52 -22.57 -31.36 -11.48
CA ARG A 52 -21.78 -30.21 -11.06
C ARG A 52 -22.62 -28.95 -11.05
N CYS A 53 -22.50 -28.18 -9.97
CA CYS A 53 -23.17 -26.90 -9.82
C CYS A 53 -22.18 -25.87 -9.29
N THR A 54 -22.07 -24.73 -9.96
CA THR A 54 -21.17 -23.63 -9.60
C THR A 54 -22.01 -22.37 -9.38
N ALA A 55 -21.95 -21.84 -8.17
CA ALA A 55 -22.46 -20.52 -7.83
C ALA A 55 -21.33 -19.48 -7.96
N ALA A 56 -21.63 -18.32 -8.51
CA ALA A 56 -20.74 -17.17 -8.59
C ALA A 56 -21.31 -16.01 -7.78
N LEU A 57 -20.50 -15.40 -6.93
CA LEU A 57 -20.74 -14.13 -6.26
C LEU A 57 -19.82 -13.08 -6.88
N LEU A 58 -20.39 -12.19 -7.69
CA LEU A 58 -19.69 -11.05 -8.29
C LEU A 58 -19.98 -9.81 -7.46
N LEU A 59 -18.93 -9.19 -6.91
CA LEU A 59 -19.05 -7.94 -6.17
C LEU A 59 -18.49 -6.79 -7.01
N GLU A 60 -19.37 -5.87 -7.37
CA GLU A 60 -19.07 -4.65 -8.12
C GLU A 60 -19.05 -3.48 -7.13
N ILE A 61 -17.86 -2.97 -6.83
CA ILE A 61 -17.71 -1.82 -5.93
C ILE A 61 -17.81 -0.55 -6.76
N ASP A 62 -18.59 0.42 -6.26
CA ASP A 62 -18.55 1.79 -6.76
C ASP A 62 -17.42 2.54 -6.05
N PRO A 63 -16.30 2.84 -6.74
CA PRO A 63 -15.15 3.49 -6.11
C PRO A 63 -15.47 4.90 -5.61
N VAL A 64 -16.43 5.60 -6.23
CA VAL A 64 -16.84 6.95 -5.84
C VAL A 64 -17.70 6.90 -4.58
N ARG A 65 -18.66 5.97 -4.51
CA ARG A 65 -19.49 5.74 -3.33
C ARG A 65 -18.66 5.23 -2.15
N GLN A 66 -17.68 4.37 -2.41
CA GLN A 66 -16.74 3.88 -1.39
C GLN A 66 -15.86 5.01 -0.85
N ALA A 67 -15.29 5.86 -1.71
CA ALA A 67 -14.47 6.99 -1.30
C ALA A 67 -15.25 8.02 -0.47
N ARG A 68 -16.54 8.21 -0.77
CA ARG A 68 -17.44 9.13 -0.04
C ARG A 68 -18.07 8.52 1.22
N GLY A 69 -18.27 7.20 1.24
CA GLY A 69 -18.93 6.46 2.31
C GLY A 69 -18.02 6.08 3.49
N GLY A 70 -16.70 6.17 3.32
CA GLY A 70 -15.73 6.05 4.40
C GLY A 70 -15.69 7.30 5.29
N GLY A 71 -16.74 7.55 6.07
CA GLY A 71 -16.68 8.48 7.21
C GLY A 71 -17.44 9.80 7.12
N ALA A 72 -18.41 9.98 6.22
CA ALA A 72 -19.36 11.10 6.33
C ALA A 72 -20.52 10.78 7.31
N VAL A 73 -20.21 10.53 8.60
CA VAL A 73 -21.22 10.53 9.69
C VAL A 73 -20.74 11.42 10.83
N ARG A 74 -21.10 12.70 10.72
CA ARG A 74 -21.65 13.57 11.77
C ARG A 74 -21.14 13.29 13.21
N GLY A 75 -19.89 13.66 13.50
CA GLY A 75 -19.43 13.91 14.89
C GLY A 75 -17.93 13.68 15.14
N LYS A 76 -17.18 14.79 15.38
CA LYS A 76 -15.76 14.91 15.81
C LYS A 76 -14.70 14.62 14.72
N SER A 77 -13.58 15.33 14.56
CA SER A 77 -12.99 16.55 15.14
C SER A 77 -12.19 17.28 14.03
N LYS A 78 -12.09 18.61 14.08
CA LYS A 78 -11.18 19.40 13.23
C LYS A 78 -9.74 18.92 13.47
N GLY A 79 -9.10 18.19 12.54
CA GLY A 79 -7.69 17.84 12.76
C GLY A 79 -6.92 17.07 11.70
N THR A 80 -7.51 16.09 10.99
CA THR A 80 -6.71 15.11 10.22
C THR A 80 -7.16 14.94 8.75
N PRO A 81 -6.24 14.66 7.80
CA PRO A 81 -6.43 14.78 6.34
C PRO A 81 -7.24 13.65 5.71
N GLU A 82 -8.31 13.98 4.99
CA GLU A 82 -9.27 13.01 4.43
C GLU A 82 -9.20 12.79 2.90
N PHE A 83 -8.20 13.30 2.16
CA PHE A 83 -8.19 13.21 0.69
C PHE A 83 -6.84 12.74 0.11
N SER A 84 -6.72 11.44 -0.13
CA SER A 84 -5.59 10.80 -0.85
C SER A 84 -6.10 10.16 -2.14
N LEU A 85 -5.37 10.28 -3.27
CA LEU A 85 -5.73 9.60 -4.54
C LEU A 85 -5.95 8.08 -4.32
N ALA A 86 -5.25 7.49 -3.35
CA ALA A 86 -5.43 6.09 -2.96
C ALA A 86 -6.85 5.76 -2.47
N GLN A 87 -7.70 6.74 -2.16
CA GLN A 87 -9.12 6.50 -1.86
C GLN A 87 -9.99 6.31 -3.11
N TYR A 88 -9.57 6.86 -4.26
CA TYR A 88 -10.32 6.80 -5.53
C TYR A 88 -9.72 5.80 -6.52
N VAL A 89 -8.39 5.69 -6.57
CA VAL A 89 -7.68 4.72 -7.40
C VAL A 89 -6.98 3.75 -6.45
N ASN A 90 -7.63 2.62 -6.23
CA ASN A 90 -7.11 1.52 -5.42
C ASN A 90 -7.58 0.19 -5.97
N ASP A 91 -6.99 -0.86 -5.41
CA ASP A 91 -7.24 -2.25 -5.71
C ASP A 91 -8.58 -2.79 -5.16
N ARG A 92 -9.26 -2.05 -4.27
CA ARG A 92 -10.41 -2.57 -3.52
C ARG A 92 -11.54 -3.08 -4.41
N PRO A 93 -11.92 -2.42 -5.53
CA PRO A 93 -12.96 -2.96 -6.43
C PRO A 93 -12.63 -4.33 -7.03
N TYR A 94 -11.35 -4.70 -7.06
CA TYR A 94 -10.83 -5.83 -7.79
C TYR A 94 -10.33 -6.96 -6.87
N ALA A 95 -9.93 -6.63 -5.63
CA ALA A 95 -9.33 -7.55 -4.67
C ALA A 95 -10.34 -8.21 -3.71
N ALA A 96 -10.39 -9.55 -3.71
CA ALA A 96 -11.18 -10.39 -2.81
C ALA A 96 -10.72 -10.29 -1.34
N SER A 97 -11.14 -9.21 -0.68
CA SER A 97 -10.68 -8.77 0.65
C SER A 97 -11.83 -8.80 1.67
N SER A 98 -11.75 -7.98 2.72
CA SER A 98 -12.78 -7.86 3.76
C SER A 98 -14.17 -7.48 3.24
N LEU A 99 -14.28 -6.74 2.13
CA LEU A 99 -15.57 -6.38 1.53
C LEU A 99 -16.28 -7.59 0.90
N LEU A 100 -15.52 -8.56 0.41
CA LEU A 100 -16.09 -9.82 -0.05
C LEU A 100 -16.60 -10.66 1.12
N ALA A 101 -15.88 -10.67 2.25
CA ALA A 101 -16.36 -11.33 3.47
C ALA A 101 -17.69 -10.73 3.97
N VAL A 102 -17.84 -9.41 3.94
CA VAL A 102 -19.12 -8.74 4.25
C VAL A 102 -20.22 -9.11 3.22
N ALA A 103 -19.88 -9.21 1.94
CA ALA A 103 -20.84 -9.68 0.93
C ALA A 103 -21.28 -11.14 1.19
N ILE A 104 -20.36 -12.02 1.61
CA ILE A 104 -20.69 -13.40 1.99
C ILE A 104 -21.69 -13.42 3.14
N SER A 105 -21.47 -12.65 4.20
CA SER A 105 -22.37 -12.67 5.37
C SER A 105 -23.75 -12.09 5.07
N THR A 106 -23.83 -11.08 4.18
CA THR A 106 -25.11 -10.47 3.79
C THR A 106 -25.88 -11.33 2.77
N VAL A 107 -25.20 -11.89 1.77
CA VAL A 107 -25.84 -12.61 0.65
C VAL A 107 -26.07 -14.08 0.97
N PHE A 108 -25.13 -14.72 1.66
CA PHE A 108 -25.17 -16.15 2.05
C PHE A 108 -25.40 -16.35 3.55
N GLY A 109 -25.96 -15.36 4.25
CA GLY A 109 -26.14 -15.39 5.70
C GLY A 109 -26.85 -16.65 6.22
N SER A 110 -27.93 -17.12 5.60
CA SER A 110 -28.61 -18.37 6.03
C SER A 110 -27.70 -19.60 5.92
N ALA A 111 -26.95 -19.70 4.81
CA ALA A 111 -26.02 -20.79 4.55
C ALA A 111 -24.82 -20.77 5.51
N LEU A 112 -24.29 -19.57 5.79
CA LEU A 112 -23.22 -19.35 6.76
C LEU A 112 -23.59 -19.85 8.17
N HIS A 113 -24.87 -19.78 8.54
CA HIS A 113 -25.37 -20.30 9.82
C HIS A 113 -25.90 -21.74 9.72
N GLY A 114 -25.61 -22.47 8.64
CA GLY A 114 -26.02 -23.88 8.48
C GLY A 114 -27.54 -24.10 8.38
N ARG A 115 -28.33 -23.08 8.01
CA ARG A 115 -29.80 -23.20 7.95
C ARG A 115 -30.28 -23.51 6.54
N CYS A 116 -30.99 -24.61 6.34
CA CYS A 116 -31.74 -24.89 5.10
C CYS A 116 -33.07 -25.61 5.42
N THR A 117 -34.21 -24.95 5.17
CA THR A 117 -35.53 -25.53 5.46
C THR A 117 -36.04 -26.45 4.35
N GLN A 118 -35.60 -26.23 3.12
CA GLN A 118 -36.07 -26.99 1.95
C GLN A 118 -35.37 -28.34 1.81
N ARG A 119 -34.13 -28.45 2.32
CA ARG A 119 -33.31 -29.68 2.34
C ARG A 119 -32.61 -29.81 3.69
N PRO A 120 -33.32 -30.19 4.76
CA PRO A 120 -32.79 -30.19 6.12
C PRO A 120 -31.64 -31.18 6.35
N GLU A 121 -31.49 -32.20 5.49
CA GLU A 121 -30.46 -33.23 5.58
C GLU A 121 -29.08 -32.78 5.03
N LEU A 122 -29.06 -31.76 4.16
CA LEU A 122 -27.85 -31.34 3.45
C LEU A 122 -26.91 -30.40 4.21
N PRO A 123 -27.34 -29.49 5.10
CA PRO A 123 -26.44 -28.56 5.79
C PRO A 123 -25.32 -29.24 6.60
N ASP A 124 -25.63 -30.40 7.20
CA ASP A 124 -24.67 -31.18 7.98
C ASP A 124 -23.87 -32.18 7.13
N THR A 125 -24.18 -32.30 5.84
CA THR A 125 -23.49 -33.20 4.93
C THR A 125 -22.19 -32.57 4.42
N PRO A 126 -21.03 -33.24 4.53
CA PRO A 126 -19.81 -32.82 3.87
C PRO A 126 -19.96 -32.88 2.35
N LEU A 127 -19.65 -31.78 1.67
CA LEU A 127 -19.74 -31.64 0.22
C LEU A 127 -18.35 -31.57 -0.38
N ALA A 128 -18.15 -32.20 -1.55
CA ALA A 128 -16.95 -31.99 -2.36
C ALA A 128 -17.00 -30.59 -2.98
N LEU A 129 -16.31 -29.64 -2.36
CA LEU A 129 -16.30 -28.23 -2.70
C LEU A 129 -15.00 -27.84 -3.38
N ARG A 130 -15.13 -26.99 -4.40
CA ARG A 130 -14.03 -26.25 -5.02
C ARG A 130 -14.36 -24.77 -5.02
N ILE A 131 -13.51 -23.97 -4.39
CA ILE A 131 -13.64 -22.52 -4.26
C ILE A 131 -12.53 -21.86 -5.06
N GLU A 132 -12.89 -20.86 -5.87
CA GLU A 132 -11.90 -20.08 -6.63
C GLU A 132 -12.10 -18.59 -6.39
N LEU A 133 -10.97 -17.92 -6.14
CA LEU A 133 -10.86 -16.49 -5.91
C LEU A 133 -9.72 -15.97 -6.80
N PRO A 134 -10.03 -15.25 -7.89
CA PRO A 134 -9.02 -14.86 -8.87
C PRO A 134 -7.92 -13.93 -8.36
N ALA A 135 -8.21 -13.11 -7.33
CA ALA A 135 -7.28 -12.14 -6.78
C ALA A 135 -7.53 -11.92 -5.28
N VAL A 136 -6.78 -12.61 -4.42
CA VAL A 136 -6.81 -12.46 -2.96
C VAL A 136 -5.57 -11.71 -2.50
N PRO A 137 -5.67 -10.55 -1.81
CA PRO A 137 -4.51 -9.93 -1.21
C PRO A 137 -3.94 -10.83 -0.11
N CYS A 138 -2.66 -11.15 -0.22
CA CYS A 138 -1.94 -12.03 0.69
C CYS A 138 -0.60 -11.38 1.07
N LYS A 139 -0.65 -10.44 2.03
CA LYS A 139 0.50 -9.58 2.43
C LYS A 139 1.52 -10.35 3.29
N GLY A 140 2.08 -11.41 2.73
CA GLY A 140 3.02 -12.33 3.37
C GLY A 140 3.53 -13.42 2.42
N GLY A 141 2.93 -13.56 1.24
CA GLY A 141 3.28 -14.61 0.27
C GLY A 141 2.25 -15.75 0.25
N PRO A 142 2.24 -16.56 -0.82
CA PRO A 142 1.28 -17.64 -1.03
C PRO A 142 1.27 -18.69 0.10
N GLU A 143 2.39 -18.89 0.79
CA GLU A 143 2.55 -19.87 1.89
C GLU A 143 1.62 -19.56 3.07
N TYR A 144 1.27 -18.29 3.29
CA TYR A 144 0.34 -17.90 4.34
C TYR A 144 -1.08 -18.39 4.06
N ALA A 145 -1.50 -18.45 2.79
CA ALA A 145 -2.80 -19.00 2.42
C ALA A 145 -2.86 -20.50 2.75
N GLU A 146 -1.79 -21.24 2.45
CA GLU A 146 -1.68 -22.66 2.81
C GLU A 146 -1.72 -22.83 4.33
N ARG A 147 -0.95 -22.03 5.08
CA ARG A 147 -0.85 -22.13 6.55
C ARG A 147 -2.19 -21.93 7.28
N VAL A 148 -3.11 -21.12 6.73
CA VAL A 148 -4.43 -20.89 7.34
C VAL A 148 -5.55 -21.77 6.81
N PHE A 149 -5.47 -22.26 5.58
CA PHE A 149 -6.54 -23.07 5.00
C PHE A 149 -6.24 -24.58 5.08
N ALA A 150 -4.99 -25.02 4.96
CA ALA A 150 -4.66 -26.44 4.97
C ALA A 150 -5.05 -27.16 6.29
N PRO A 151 -4.84 -26.57 7.50
CA PRO A 151 -5.28 -27.21 8.75
C PRO A 151 -6.79 -27.43 8.86
N LEU A 152 -7.58 -26.70 8.07
CA LEU A 152 -9.03 -26.78 8.02
C LEU A 152 -9.56 -27.84 7.04
N GLY A 153 -8.67 -28.68 6.48
CA GLY A 153 -9.02 -29.74 5.55
C GLY A 153 -9.09 -29.32 4.08
N TRP A 154 -8.53 -28.16 3.73
CA TRP A 154 -8.40 -27.72 2.34
C TRP A 154 -7.11 -28.21 1.70
N THR A 155 -7.20 -28.67 0.46
CA THR A 155 -6.06 -28.63 -0.48
C THR A 155 -5.99 -27.23 -1.07
N VAL A 156 -4.86 -26.56 -0.90
CA VAL A 156 -4.67 -25.15 -1.25
C VAL A 156 -3.76 -25.03 -2.46
N THR A 157 -4.17 -24.27 -3.46
CA THR A 157 -3.30 -23.79 -4.54
C THR A 157 -3.33 -22.27 -4.55
N ALA A 158 -2.21 -21.65 -4.17
CA ALA A 158 -2.04 -20.21 -4.16
C ALA A 158 -0.96 -19.83 -5.18
N THR A 159 -1.37 -19.29 -6.33
CA THR A 159 -0.45 -18.88 -7.39
C THR A 159 -0.23 -17.36 -7.32
N PRO A 160 1.00 -16.88 -7.10
CA PRO A 160 1.32 -15.45 -7.19
C PRO A 160 0.90 -14.86 -8.55
N LEU A 161 0.36 -13.66 -8.52
CA LEU A 161 0.05 -12.91 -9.74
C LEU A 161 1.19 -11.92 -10.03
N PRO A 162 1.74 -11.88 -11.25
CA PRO A 162 2.76 -10.89 -11.61
C PRO A 162 2.21 -9.48 -11.42
N LEU A 163 3.05 -8.52 -11.02
CA LEU A 163 2.64 -7.13 -10.86
C LEU A 163 2.18 -6.53 -12.19
N ASP A 164 2.94 -6.79 -13.25
CA ASP A 164 2.56 -6.51 -14.63
C ASP A 164 3.21 -7.56 -15.56
N PRO A 165 2.43 -8.36 -16.30
CA PRO A 165 2.97 -9.32 -17.27
C PRO A 165 3.88 -8.71 -18.34
N ALA A 166 3.74 -7.42 -18.66
CA ALA A 166 4.59 -6.72 -19.61
C ALA A 166 5.97 -6.34 -19.01
N PHE A 167 6.11 -6.35 -17.69
CA PHE A 167 7.35 -6.03 -16.97
C PHE A 167 7.69 -7.12 -15.95
N PRO A 168 8.16 -8.31 -16.41
CA PRO A 168 8.45 -9.44 -15.52
C PRO A 168 9.46 -9.14 -14.41
N ASP A 169 10.41 -8.23 -14.67
CA ASP A 169 11.45 -7.83 -13.71
C ASP A 169 10.89 -7.08 -12.48
N TRP A 170 9.63 -6.63 -12.52
CA TRP A 170 8.97 -6.04 -11.35
C TRP A 170 8.53 -7.09 -10.32
N GLY A 171 8.57 -8.37 -10.70
CA GLY A 171 8.22 -9.50 -9.84
C GLY A 171 6.72 -9.64 -9.61
N ASP A 172 6.39 -10.42 -8.58
CA ASP A 172 5.01 -10.72 -8.23
C ASP A 172 4.35 -9.61 -7.40
N SER A 173 3.06 -9.40 -7.63
CA SER A 173 2.22 -8.58 -6.77
C SER A 173 1.96 -9.28 -5.42
N HIS A 174 1.41 -8.55 -4.46
CA HIS A 174 0.91 -9.13 -3.21
C HIS A 174 -0.42 -9.89 -3.36
N TYR A 175 -0.88 -10.13 -4.60
CA TYR A 175 -2.09 -10.90 -4.89
C TYR A 175 -1.76 -12.32 -5.28
N VAL A 176 -2.62 -13.23 -4.84
CA VAL A 176 -2.59 -14.63 -5.27
C VAL A 176 -3.92 -15.01 -5.90
N ARG A 177 -3.87 -15.85 -6.94
CA ARG A 177 -5.01 -16.65 -7.36
C ARG A 177 -5.13 -17.81 -6.38
N LEU A 178 -6.26 -17.89 -5.68
CA LEU A 178 -6.49 -18.89 -4.66
C LEU A 178 -7.54 -19.90 -5.14
N GLU A 179 -7.16 -21.16 -5.17
CA GLU A 179 -8.05 -22.32 -5.34
C GLU A 179 -8.02 -23.17 -4.08
N LEU A 180 -9.19 -23.49 -3.54
CA LEU A 180 -9.37 -24.36 -2.38
C LEU A 180 -10.25 -25.53 -2.77
N THR A 181 -9.77 -26.76 -2.59
CA THR A 181 -10.55 -27.97 -2.83
C THR A 181 -10.60 -28.82 -1.56
N GLY A 182 -11.79 -29.30 -1.17
CA GLY A 182 -11.95 -30.07 0.06
C GLY A 182 -13.35 -30.66 0.21
N THR A 183 -13.51 -31.56 1.18
CA THR A 183 -14.81 -32.18 1.51
C THR A 183 -15.28 -31.67 2.87
N LEU A 184 -16.15 -30.66 2.86
CA LEU A 184 -16.50 -29.86 4.04
C LEU A 184 -17.98 -29.49 4.02
N ARG A 185 -18.56 -29.15 5.18
CA ARG A 185 -19.90 -28.55 5.19
C ARG A 185 -19.83 -27.16 4.56
N LEU A 186 -20.91 -26.77 3.87
CA LEU A 186 -20.95 -25.45 3.24
C LEU A 186 -20.83 -24.30 4.25
N ALA A 187 -21.43 -24.47 5.44
CA ALA A 187 -21.36 -23.47 6.51
C ALA A 187 -19.92 -23.22 6.99
N ASP A 188 -19.15 -24.30 7.19
CA ASP A 188 -17.73 -24.21 7.59
C ASP A 188 -16.92 -23.54 6.49
N ALA A 189 -17.11 -23.94 5.22
CA ALA A 189 -16.41 -23.33 4.10
C ALA A 189 -16.66 -21.82 3.99
N LEU A 190 -17.90 -21.36 4.17
CA LEU A 190 -18.25 -19.94 4.17
C LEU A 190 -17.67 -19.22 5.40
N SER A 191 -17.67 -19.87 6.56
CA SER A 191 -17.06 -19.35 7.79
C SER A 191 -15.55 -19.14 7.63
N HIS A 192 -14.84 -20.14 7.08
CA HIS A 192 -13.41 -20.07 6.80
C HIS A 192 -13.09 -18.85 5.93
N LEU A 193 -13.81 -18.66 4.81
CA LEU A 193 -13.64 -17.47 3.96
C LEU A 193 -13.95 -16.16 4.69
N TYR A 194 -15.04 -16.13 5.46
CA TYR A 194 -15.48 -14.93 6.19
C TYR A 194 -14.42 -14.43 7.18
N VAL A 195 -13.72 -15.34 7.86
CA VAL A 195 -12.68 -15.01 8.84
C VAL A 195 -11.33 -14.78 8.16
N LEU A 196 -10.92 -15.64 7.23
CA LEU A 196 -9.55 -15.71 6.73
C LEU A 196 -9.25 -14.69 5.61
N LEU A 197 -10.22 -14.30 4.79
CA LEU A 197 -9.98 -13.27 3.76
C LEU A 197 -9.50 -11.92 4.37
N PRO A 198 -10.12 -11.39 5.44
CA PRO A 198 -9.57 -10.23 6.15
C PRO A 198 -8.18 -10.45 6.77
N VAL A 199 -7.88 -11.68 7.20
CA VAL A 199 -6.59 -12.04 7.84
C VAL A 199 -5.45 -12.01 6.82
N LEU A 200 -5.69 -12.56 5.63
CA LEU A 200 -4.71 -12.54 4.52
C LEU A 200 -4.46 -11.12 4.01
N ASP A 201 -5.50 -10.30 3.92
CA ASP A 201 -5.38 -8.89 3.51
C ASP A 201 -4.54 -8.07 4.50
N GLY A 202 -4.71 -8.30 5.81
CA GLY A 202 -3.95 -7.62 6.86
C GLY A 202 -4.26 -6.13 7.02
N SER A 203 -5.26 -5.60 6.30
CA SER A 203 -5.79 -4.24 6.44
C SER A 203 -7.31 -4.26 6.56
N LYS A 204 -7.84 -4.00 7.76
CA LYS A 204 -9.27 -3.69 7.94
C LYS A 204 -9.46 -2.17 7.98
N HIS A 205 -10.38 -1.66 7.16
CA HIS A 205 -10.60 -0.23 6.96
C HIS A 205 -11.84 0.33 7.69
N TYR A 206 -12.32 -0.37 8.71
CA TYR A 206 -13.45 0.07 9.54
C TYR A 206 -13.04 0.14 11.02
N PHE A 207 -13.72 1.01 11.77
CA PHE A 207 -13.51 1.11 13.21
C PHE A 207 -13.86 -0.24 13.87
N LEU A 208 -12.86 -0.86 14.50
CA LEU A 208 -13.02 -2.09 15.27
C LEU A 208 -13.47 -1.75 16.69
N ASP A 209 -14.58 -2.35 17.11
CA ASP A 209 -15.09 -2.32 18.48
C ASP A 209 -15.18 -3.75 19.05
N THR A 210 -15.70 -3.88 20.27
CA THR A 210 -15.87 -5.17 20.95
C THR A 210 -16.84 -6.11 20.24
N THR A 211 -17.77 -5.60 19.41
CA THR A 211 -18.70 -6.45 18.64
C THR A 211 -17.97 -7.28 17.58
N GLU A 212 -16.78 -6.84 17.16
CA GLU A 212 -15.98 -7.60 16.19
C GLU A 212 -15.37 -8.86 16.80
N ILE A 213 -15.14 -8.89 18.11
CA ILE A 213 -14.76 -10.10 18.84
C ILE A 213 -15.90 -11.10 18.77
N ASP A 214 -17.12 -10.68 19.08
CA ASP A 214 -18.28 -11.58 19.06
C ASP A 214 -18.55 -12.14 17.66
N LYS A 215 -18.31 -11.34 16.61
CA LYS A 215 -18.37 -11.81 15.21
C LYS A 215 -17.29 -12.85 14.89
N LEU A 216 -16.06 -12.62 15.35
CA LEU A 216 -14.96 -13.58 15.18
C LEU A 216 -15.27 -14.89 15.89
N LEU A 217 -15.67 -14.83 17.15
CA LEU A 217 -15.98 -16.01 17.96
C LEU A 217 -17.17 -16.78 17.37
N ARG A 218 -18.23 -16.10 16.93
CA ARG A 218 -19.38 -16.76 16.30
C ARG A 218 -19.03 -17.43 14.97
N ALA A 219 -18.24 -16.76 14.14
CA ALA A 219 -17.84 -17.35 12.86
C ALA A 219 -16.84 -18.49 13.08
N GLY A 220 -15.88 -18.30 13.99
CA GLY A 220 -14.83 -19.27 14.31
C GLY A 220 -15.21 -20.35 15.31
N GLU A 221 -16.45 -20.39 15.80
CA GLU A 221 -16.88 -21.21 16.94
C GLU A 221 -16.48 -22.68 16.81
N THR A 222 -16.58 -23.24 15.60
CA THR A 222 -16.37 -24.67 15.36
C THR A 222 -14.92 -25.07 15.06
N TRP A 223 -14.01 -24.13 14.84
CA TRP A 223 -12.67 -24.45 14.30
C TRP A 223 -11.54 -23.57 14.81
N LEU A 224 -11.81 -22.33 15.23
CA LEU A 224 -10.76 -21.35 15.54
C LEU A 224 -10.01 -21.70 16.82
N ALA A 225 -10.67 -22.30 17.80
CA ALA A 225 -10.05 -22.72 19.05
C ALA A 225 -8.95 -23.78 18.81
N ASP A 226 -9.22 -24.74 17.92
CA ASP A 226 -8.31 -25.84 17.58
C ASP A 226 -7.29 -25.49 16.49
N HIS A 227 -7.40 -24.32 15.86
CA HIS A 227 -6.54 -23.96 14.75
C HIS A 227 -5.09 -23.70 15.23
N PRO A 228 -4.06 -24.30 14.60
CA PRO A 228 -2.66 -24.12 15.04
C PRO A 228 -2.21 -22.66 14.99
N GLU A 229 -2.72 -21.90 14.02
CA GLU A 229 -2.46 -20.46 13.87
C GLU A 229 -3.48 -19.56 14.61
N ARG A 230 -4.23 -20.04 15.60
CA ARG A 230 -5.33 -19.29 16.26
C ARG A 230 -4.92 -17.90 16.76
N GLU A 231 -3.73 -17.80 17.35
CA GLU A 231 -3.17 -16.52 17.83
C GLU A 231 -2.89 -15.56 16.69
N TRP A 232 -2.26 -16.06 15.63
CA TRP A 232 -1.90 -15.28 14.46
C TRP A 232 -3.15 -14.78 13.71
N ILE A 233 -4.14 -15.65 13.52
CA ILE A 233 -5.44 -15.35 12.93
C ILE A 233 -6.16 -14.27 13.76
N THR A 234 -6.28 -14.47 15.07
CA THR A 234 -6.96 -13.54 15.97
C THR A 234 -6.28 -12.17 15.98
N ARG A 235 -4.94 -12.14 16.04
CA ARG A 235 -4.15 -10.90 16.03
C ARG A 235 -4.34 -10.11 14.74
N ARG A 236 -4.30 -10.77 13.58
CA ARG A 236 -4.52 -10.09 12.29
C ARG A 236 -5.98 -9.69 12.09
N TYR A 237 -6.94 -10.54 12.47
CA TYR A 237 -8.36 -10.24 12.35
C TYR A 237 -8.75 -8.98 13.16
N LEU A 238 -8.13 -8.76 14.32
CA LEU A 238 -8.40 -7.60 15.18
C LEU A 238 -7.43 -6.43 14.96
N SER A 239 -6.76 -6.38 13.80
CA SER A 239 -5.80 -5.32 13.42
C SER A 239 -4.74 -5.04 14.50
N ARG A 240 -4.27 -6.08 15.17
CA ARG A 240 -3.19 -6.03 16.19
C ARG A 240 -3.52 -5.15 17.41
N ARG A 241 -4.79 -4.86 17.71
CA ARG A 241 -5.18 -4.13 18.93
C ARG A 241 -5.03 -5.03 20.16
N TYR A 242 -3.94 -4.86 20.90
CA TYR A 242 -3.51 -5.74 21.99
C TYR A 242 -4.62 -6.10 23.00
N ALA A 243 -5.41 -5.10 23.43
CA ALA A 243 -6.51 -5.32 24.37
C ALA A 243 -7.61 -6.24 23.83
N LEU A 244 -8.04 -6.06 22.57
CA LEU A 244 -9.07 -6.90 21.94
C LEU A 244 -8.57 -8.31 21.67
N VAL A 245 -7.30 -8.44 21.29
CA VAL A 245 -6.65 -9.74 21.04
C VAL A 245 -6.57 -10.56 22.32
N ARG A 246 -6.14 -9.97 23.44
CA ARG A 246 -6.11 -10.65 24.74
C ARG A 246 -7.50 -11.13 25.16
N THR A 247 -8.52 -10.27 25.06
CA THR A 247 -9.90 -10.66 25.41
C THR A 247 -10.43 -11.79 24.51
N ALA A 248 -10.16 -11.74 23.20
CA ALA A 248 -10.60 -12.78 22.27
C ALA A 248 -9.89 -14.12 22.55
N LEU A 249 -8.58 -14.11 22.81
CA LEU A 249 -7.81 -15.31 23.14
C LEU A 249 -8.22 -15.91 24.48
N ALA A 250 -8.46 -15.08 25.51
CA ALA A 250 -8.96 -15.55 26.80
C ALA A 250 -10.32 -16.27 26.64
N ARG A 251 -11.24 -15.70 25.88
CA ARG A 251 -12.55 -16.34 25.59
C ARG A 251 -12.42 -17.61 24.75
N LEU A 252 -11.46 -17.68 23.82
CA LEU A 252 -11.17 -18.92 23.08
C LEU A 252 -10.60 -20.00 24.00
N ALA A 253 -9.75 -19.63 24.96
CA ALA A 253 -9.21 -20.55 25.96
C ALA A 253 -10.27 -21.07 26.93
N GLU A 254 -11.24 -20.22 27.33
CA GLU A 254 -12.41 -20.63 28.12
C GLU A 254 -13.30 -21.66 27.39
N LEU A 255 -13.28 -21.68 26.05
CA LEU A 255 -14.00 -22.67 25.24
C LEU A 255 -13.25 -24.00 25.07
N ASP A 256 -11.97 -24.05 25.45
CA ASP A 256 -11.02 -25.16 25.23
C ASP A 256 -10.75 -25.98 26.52
N ASP A 257 -11.33 -25.59 27.68
CA ASP A 257 -11.10 -26.20 29.02
C ASP A 257 -9.63 -26.64 29.26
N ARG A 258 -8.73 -25.65 29.30
CA ARG A 258 -7.42 -25.75 29.96
C ARG A 258 -7.27 -24.63 31.00
N GLU A 259 -6.75 -24.99 32.17
CA GLU A 259 -6.62 -24.09 33.32
C GLU A 259 -5.72 -22.86 33.03
N PRO A 260 -6.02 -21.68 33.62
CA PRO A 260 -5.44 -20.39 33.21
C PRO A 260 -4.02 -20.09 33.76
N ASP A 261 -3.22 -21.10 34.10
CA ASP A 261 -1.99 -20.94 34.89
C ASP A 261 -0.66 -21.10 34.12
N ASP A 262 -0.65 -21.03 32.79
CA ASP A 262 0.60 -21.01 31.99
C ASP A 262 0.89 -19.67 31.28
N LEU A 263 0.24 -18.58 31.69
CA LEU A 263 0.55 -17.23 31.20
C LEU A 263 0.97 -16.31 32.36
N ASP A 264 2.06 -16.68 33.03
CA ASP A 264 2.78 -15.79 33.93
C ASP A 264 3.41 -14.63 33.15
N VAL A 265 2.66 -13.52 33.15
CA VAL A 265 3.07 -12.19 33.62
C VAL A 265 4.54 -11.82 33.41
N LEU A 266 4.79 -10.96 32.43
CA LEU A 266 5.67 -9.81 32.65
C LEU A 266 4.82 -8.55 32.55
N ASP A 267 4.40 -8.10 33.73
CA ASP A 267 3.86 -6.76 33.97
C ASP A 267 5.02 -5.78 33.94
N ASP A 268 4.82 -4.68 33.22
CA ASP A 268 5.64 -3.47 33.29
C ASP A 268 5.49 -2.88 34.69
N ALA A 269 6.59 -2.82 35.45
CA ALA A 269 6.75 -1.84 36.51
C ALA A 269 7.90 -0.92 36.09
N CYS A 270 7.55 0.31 35.76
CA CYS A 270 8.48 1.41 35.61
C CYS A 270 9.25 1.60 36.92
N ASP A 271 10.58 1.70 36.85
CA ASP A 271 11.37 2.65 37.65
C ASP A 271 12.75 2.87 37.02
N GLU A 272 13.20 4.12 37.09
CA GLU A 272 14.41 4.69 36.51
C GLU A 272 15.70 4.26 37.26
N GLU A 273 16.81 4.02 36.54
CA GLU A 273 18.14 4.64 36.73
C GLU A 273 19.28 3.88 36.00
N GLN A 274 20.35 4.63 35.74
CA GLN A 274 21.42 4.52 34.73
C GLN A 274 22.52 3.42 34.94
N PRO A 275 23.46 3.25 33.98
CA PRO A 275 24.16 2.00 33.70
C PRO A 275 25.55 1.83 34.32
N ASP A 276 26.02 0.58 34.13
CA ASP A 276 27.38 0.05 34.06
C ASP A 276 28.13 -0.29 35.35
N SER A 277 28.48 -1.58 35.46
CA SER A 277 29.88 -1.99 35.43
C SER A 277 30.02 -3.50 35.22
N ALA A 278 30.81 -3.88 34.22
CA ALA A 278 31.31 -5.23 34.05
C ALA A 278 32.31 -5.58 35.17
N PRO A 279 32.46 -6.86 35.56
CA PRO A 279 33.68 -7.31 36.19
C PRO A 279 34.58 -8.04 35.19
N ASP A 280 35.82 -7.57 35.16
CA ASP A 280 37.02 -8.31 34.77
C ASP A 280 37.00 -9.75 35.28
N VAL A 281 37.43 -10.72 34.45
CA VAL A 281 38.34 -11.77 34.92
C VAL A 281 39.36 -12.16 33.85
N VAL A 282 40.61 -11.95 34.25
CA VAL A 282 41.90 -12.35 33.71
C VAL A 282 42.00 -13.83 33.34
N GLY A 283 42.68 -14.11 32.23
CA GLY A 283 42.89 -15.47 31.69
C GLY A 283 43.86 -16.36 32.46
N THR A 284 43.96 -17.63 32.03
CA THR A 284 45.17 -18.47 32.17
C THR A 284 45.16 -19.63 31.18
N HIS A 285 46.38 -20.11 30.93
CA HIS A 285 46.91 -20.90 29.82
C HIS A 285 46.54 -22.40 29.73
N SER A 286 47.00 -22.98 28.60
CA SER A 286 47.40 -24.37 28.32
C SER A 286 46.34 -25.27 27.65
N GLY A 287 46.62 -26.10 26.65
CA GLY A 287 47.89 -26.48 26.06
C GLY A 287 47.71 -27.16 24.68
N THR A 288 48.83 -27.18 23.98
CA THR A 288 49.18 -27.85 22.73
C THR A 288 48.81 -29.34 22.65
N ALA A 289 48.37 -29.81 21.46
CA ALA A 289 49.07 -30.84 20.66
C ALA A 289 48.19 -31.34 19.48
N GLY A 290 48.54 -30.94 18.26
CA GLY A 290 48.49 -31.82 17.09
C GLY A 290 49.88 -32.43 16.89
N PRO A 291 50.01 -33.54 16.15
CA PRO A 291 50.61 -33.35 14.83
C PRO A 291 50.14 -34.31 13.72
N ASP A 292 50.46 -33.88 12.49
CA ASP A 292 50.71 -34.64 11.25
C ASP A 292 49.49 -35.30 10.55
N VAL A 293 49.36 -35.35 9.22
CA VAL A 293 50.37 -35.55 8.17
C VAL A 293 49.92 -34.91 6.83
N ALA A 294 50.91 -34.44 6.08
CA ALA A 294 50.88 -33.92 4.72
C ALA A 294 50.34 -34.87 3.62
N SER A 295 49.93 -34.32 2.48
CA SER A 295 50.58 -34.53 1.15
C SER A 295 49.70 -34.01 0.00
N GLY A 296 50.29 -33.19 -0.89
CA GLY A 296 49.71 -32.76 -2.17
C GLY A 296 49.92 -33.79 -3.31
N PRO A 297 50.12 -33.35 -4.57
CA PRO A 297 49.01 -33.06 -5.50
C PRO A 297 49.13 -33.76 -6.88
N ALA A 298 48.13 -33.47 -7.73
CA ALA A 298 48.12 -33.50 -9.20
C ALA A 298 47.81 -34.82 -9.95
N THR A 299 46.89 -34.74 -10.93
CA THR A 299 47.10 -35.07 -12.36
C THR A 299 45.81 -34.86 -13.18
N SER A 300 45.91 -34.16 -14.32
CA SER A 300 44.87 -33.97 -15.37
C SER A 300 44.87 -35.14 -16.39
N PRO A 301 44.32 -35.03 -17.63
CA PRO A 301 43.11 -34.40 -18.19
C PRO A 301 42.27 -35.43 -19.02
N VAL A 302 41.18 -35.02 -19.72
CA VAL A 302 40.80 -35.46 -21.10
C VAL A 302 39.57 -34.66 -21.58
N ARG A 303 39.46 -34.58 -22.92
CA ARG A 303 38.85 -33.59 -23.82
C ARG A 303 37.65 -34.19 -24.58
N ALA A 304 36.87 -33.29 -25.21
CA ALA A 304 35.92 -33.49 -26.34
C ALA A 304 34.52 -34.05 -25.97
N GLY A 305 33.43 -33.67 -26.63
CA GLY A 305 33.23 -32.90 -27.85
C GLY A 305 31.74 -32.66 -28.12
N ARG A 306 31.50 -31.67 -28.98
CA ARG A 306 30.25 -31.02 -29.39
C ARG A 306 29.55 -31.79 -30.51
N ALA A 307 28.21 -31.78 -30.58
CA ALA A 307 27.46 -31.87 -31.85
C ALA A 307 25.98 -31.47 -31.70
N ALA A 308 25.50 -30.65 -32.63
CA ALA A 308 24.09 -30.32 -32.92
C ALA A 308 23.42 -31.44 -33.77
N PRO A 309 22.13 -31.28 -34.12
CA PRO A 309 21.83 -31.10 -35.55
C PRO A 309 20.70 -30.11 -35.89
N SER A 310 20.51 -29.96 -37.19
CA SER A 310 19.90 -28.90 -38.01
C SER A 310 18.48 -29.18 -38.54
N HIS A 311 17.77 -28.07 -38.84
CA HIS A 311 16.81 -27.76 -39.93
C HIS A 311 15.73 -28.73 -40.44
N GLY A 312 14.51 -28.16 -40.61
CA GLY A 312 13.48 -28.58 -41.58
C GLY A 312 12.33 -27.56 -41.69
N GLU A 313 12.18 -26.92 -42.85
CA GLU A 313 11.06 -26.06 -43.27
C GLU A 313 9.75 -26.85 -43.51
N ALA A 314 8.59 -26.21 -43.32
CA ALA A 314 7.45 -26.29 -44.26
C ALA A 314 6.36 -25.24 -43.96
N THR A 315 5.75 -24.79 -45.05
CA THR A 315 4.77 -23.72 -45.30
C THR A 315 3.32 -24.04 -44.92
N SER A 316 2.51 -23.03 -44.57
CA SER A 316 1.12 -22.84 -45.07
C SER A 316 0.38 -21.61 -44.47
N LYS A 317 -0.10 -20.71 -45.36
CA LYS A 317 -1.29 -19.83 -45.21
C LYS A 317 -2.59 -20.67 -45.27
N PRO A 318 -3.77 -20.24 -44.76
CA PRO A 318 -4.67 -19.19 -45.34
C PRO A 318 -5.33 -18.32 -44.23
N ASP A 319 -6.26 -17.37 -44.38
CA ASP A 319 -6.95 -16.65 -45.46
C ASP A 319 -7.51 -15.36 -44.81
N GLY A 320 -7.70 -14.30 -45.60
CA GLY A 320 -8.28 -13.03 -45.16
C GLY A 320 -9.81 -13.00 -45.27
N VAL A 321 -10.44 -12.20 -44.40
CA VAL A 321 -11.79 -11.67 -44.60
C VAL A 321 -11.78 -10.19 -44.21
N ALA A 322 -12.18 -9.36 -45.19
CA ALA A 322 -12.38 -7.92 -45.08
C ALA A 322 -13.74 -7.58 -44.42
N VAL A 323 -14.06 -6.28 -44.40
CA VAL A 323 -15.33 -5.59 -44.03
C VAL A 323 -15.17 -4.89 -42.67
N SER A 324 -15.41 -3.60 -42.46
CA SER A 324 -15.66 -2.39 -43.28
C SER A 324 -15.86 -1.22 -42.28
N ASP A 325 -15.37 -0.03 -42.59
CA ASP A 325 -15.87 1.23 -42.00
C ASP A 325 -17.39 1.35 -42.13
N PRO A 326 -18.06 2.08 -41.22
CA PRO A 326 -18.47 3.42 -41.65
C PRO A 326 -18.37 4.51 -40.56
N ASP A 327 -17.91 5.66 -41.02
CA ASP A 327 -18.30 6.98 -40.49
C ASP A 327 -19.83 7.12 -40.49
N GLY A 328 -20.36 7.54 -39.34
CA GLY A 328 -21.77 7.89 -39.14
C GLY A 328 -21.88 9.12 -38.26
N VAL A 329 -21.81 10.29 -38.90
CA VAL A 329 -22.09 11.61 -38.32
C VAL A 329 -23.51 11.62 -37.73
N LEU A 330 -23.63 11.95 -36.45
CA LEU A 330 -24.88 12.40 -35.84
C LEU A 330 -24.62 13.69 -35.06
N GLU A 331 -25.03 14.79 -35.69
CA GLU A 331 -25.29 16.07 -35.03
C GLU A 331 -26.37 15.88 -33.96
N GLY A 332 -26.07 16.33 -32.74
CA GLY A 332 -27.00 16.31 -31.62
C GLY A 332 -26.79 17.52 -30.73
N ARG A 333 -27.39 18.65 -31.12
CA ARG A 333 -27.66 19.78 -30.23
C ARG A 333 -28.45 19.28 -29.02
N ALA A 334 -27.98 19.57 -27.82
CA ALA A 334 -28.81 19.58 -26.63
C ALA A 334 -28.41 20.75 -25.73
N ASP A 335 -29.41 21.58 -25.48
CA ASP A 335 -29.41 22.84 -24.76
C ASP A 335 -28.83 22.76 -23.33
N VAL A 336 -28.06 23.80 -22.99
CA VAL A 336 -27.73 24.16 -21.61
C VAL A 336 -28.79 25.15 -21.14
N PRO A 337 -29.53 24.91 -20.05
CA PRO A 337 -30.31 25.97 -19.44
C PRO A 337 -29.42 26.80 -18.51
N GLU A 338 -29.25 28.04 -18.93
CA GLU A 338 -28.83 29.22 -18.19
C GLU A 338 -29.77 29.46 -16.99
N VAL A 339 -29.20 29.69 -15.79
CA VAL A 339 -29.95 30.20 -14.63
C VAL A 339 -29.26 31.45 -14.14
N ASP A 340 -29.84 32.59 -14.50
CA ASP A 340 -29.49 33.93 -14.02
C ASP A 340 -30.36 34.29 -12.78
N PRO A 341 -29.90 35.22 -11.91
CA PRO A 341 -30.24 35.28 -10.49
C PRO A 341 -31.41 36.20 -10.20
N ALA A 342 -32.10 35.95 -9.08
CA ALA A 342 -32.93 36.97 -8.46
C ALA A 342 -32.99 36.81 -6.95
N ARG A 343 -32.35 37.76 -6.27
CA ARG A 343 -32.63 38.15 -4.89
C ARG A 343 -33.93 38.98 -4.87
N PRO A 344 -34.63 39.06 -3.74
CA PRO A 344 -34.66 40.37 -3.11
C PRO A 344 -34.50 40.34 -1.58
N ALA A 345 -34.06 41.49 -1.08
CA ALA A 345 -33.88 41.85 0.32
C ALA A 345 -35.16 42.40 0.94
N GLN A 346 -35.25 42.38 2.29
CA GLN A 346 -35.55 43.54 3.15
C GLN A 346 -35.57 43.10 4.64
N THR A 347 -34.63 43.63 5.46
CA THR A 347 -34.81 44.68 6.53
C THR A 347 -35.51 44.17 7.80
N ALA A 348 -35.24 44.59 9.03
CA ALA A 348 -34.22 45.36 9.74
C ALA A 348 -34.69 45.36 11.22
N HIS A 349 -33.78 45.42 12.21
CA HIS A 349 -33.95 46.10 13.52
C HIS A 349 -32.70 45.82 14.38
N THR A 350 -31.75 46.75 14.46
CA THR A 350 -31.58 47.82 15.48
C THR A 350 -31.25 47.33 16.88
N GLY A 351 -30.11 47.77 17.41
CA GLY A 351 -29.77 47.67 18.83
C GLY A 351 -28.29 47.84 19.13
N SER A 352 -27.79 49.07 19.03
CA SER A 352 -26.46 49.50 19.51
C SER A 352 -26.46 49.60 21.03
N VAL A 353 -25.35 49.29 21.72
CA VAL A 353 -24.66 50.22 22.67
C VAL A 353 -23.19 49.79 22.82
N ALA A 354 -22.27 50.76 22.77
CA ALA A 354 -20.86 50.72 23.20
C ALA A 354 -20.79 50.58 24.75
N ASP A 355 -19.69 50.54 25.52
CA ASP A 355 -18.26 50.83 25.43
C ASP A 355 -17.67 50.32 26.78
N SER A 356 -16.36 50.50 27.02
CA SER A 356 -15.67 50.60 28.34
C SER A 356 -14.96 49.34 28.89
N ALA A 357 -13.64 49.34 28.75
CA ALA A 357 -12.67 48.91 29.78
C ALA A 357 -12.48 50.07 30.81
N PRO A 358 -11.69 50.01 31.92
CA PRO A 358 -10.66 49.01 32.29
C PRO A 358 -10.52 48.64 33.81
N ALA A 359 -9.60 47.70 34.06
CA ALA A 359 -8.69 47.51 35.22
C ALA A 359 -9.19 47.41 36.68
N THR A 360 -8.76 46.36 37.39
CA THR A 360 -8.07 46.42 38.71
C THR A 360 -7.40 45.08 39.07
N ALA A 361 -6.36 45.18 39.89
CA ALA A 361 -5.37 44.19 40.27
C ALA A 361 -5.74 43.33 41.50
N ASP A 362 -4.80 42.42 41.81
CA ASP A 362 -4.47 41.73 43.08
C ASP A 362 -5.39 40.59 43.56
N ASP A 363 -4.85 39.36 43.63
CA ASP A 363 -4.36 38.83 44.91
C ASP A 363 -3.36 37.68 44.72
N ALA A 364 -2.43 37.59 45.67
CA ALA A 364 -1.23 36.79 45.69
C ALA A 364 -1.40 35.44 46.40
N GLY A 365 -0.47 34.52 46.14
CA GLY A 365 -0.29 33.29 46.91
C GLY A 365 0.98 32.57 46.49
N GLY A 366 2.12 32.97 47.05
CA GLY A 366 3.43 32.39 46.77
C GLY A 366 3.91 31.36 47.81
N SER A 367 4.84 30.51 47.38
CA SER A 367 5.97 29.93 48.14
C SER A 367 6.82 29.15 47.12
N ALA A 368 7.95 29.68 46.63
CA ALA A 368 9.33 29.43 47.14
C ALA A 368 9.64 27.92 47.25
N SER A 369 10.69 27.34 46.65
CA SER A 369 12.05 27.84 46.39
C SER A 369 12.86 26.78 45.62
N GLY A 370 13.82 27.20 44.79
CA GLY A 370 14.97 26.37 44.41
C GLY A 370 15.50 26.59 42.99
N ASP A 371 16.37 27.58 42.81
CA ASP A 371 17.37 27.54 41.73
C ASP A 371 18.42 26.46 42.08
N PRO A 372 18.98 25.79 41.07
CA PRO A 372 20.37 26.12 40.79
C PRO A 372 20.70 26.29 39.29
N ALA A 373 21.51 27.32 39.06
CA ALA A 373 22.69 27.34 38.20
C ALA A 373 22.56 27.05 36.68
N ASP A 374 22.70 28.14 35.93
CA ASP A 374 23.66 28.31 34.83
C ASP A 374 23.68 27.25 33.71
N GLY A 375 22.62 27.25 32.91
CA GLY A 375 22.62 26.70 31.56
C GLY A 375 22.71 27.84 30.55
N ALA A 376 23.89 28.01 29.94
CA ALA A 376 24.14 29.01 28.91
C ALA A 376 23.02 29.00 27.85
N VAL A 377 22.39 30.16 27.67
CA VAL A 377 21.48 30.42 26.55
C VAL A 377 22.34 30.43 25.29
N VAL A 378 22.48 29.29 24.63
CA VAL A 378 23.14 29.21 23.32
C VAL A 378 22.27 30.02 22.36
N SER A 379 22.83 31.14 21.91
CA SER A 379 22.16 32.05 20.99
C SER A 379 21.71 31.30 19.72
N ASP A 380 20.53 31.62 19.22
CA ASP A 380 19.92 31.09 17.97
C ASP A 380 20.77 31.35 16.70
N ALA A 381 21.99 31.87 16.83
CA ALA A 381 22.93 32.20 15.77
C ALA A 381 23.86 31.04 15.37
N GLU A 382 23.95 29.95 16.15
CA GLU A 382 24.83 28.80 15.85
C GLU A 382 24.15 27.64 15.10
N ARG A 383 22.82 27.61 15.01
CA ARG A 383 22.12 26.63 14.16
C ARG A 383 22.14 27.12 12.72
N GLY A 384 22.99 26.51 11.89
CA GLY A 384 22.97 26.71 10.45
C GLY A 384 21.56 26.54 9.84
N PRO A 385 21.37 26.93 8.56
CA PRO A 385 20.06 26.83 7.91
C PRO A 385 19.50 25.41 7.99
N ALA A 386 18.20 25.29 8.23
CA ALA A 386 17.52 24.00 8.32
C ALA A 386 17.80 23.12 7.09
N LEU A 387 17.95 21.81 7.29
CA LEU A 387 18.31 20.86 6.23
C LEU A 387 17.39 20.96 5.01
N ALA A 388 16.09 21.16 5.22
CA ALA A 388 15.12 21.35 4.13
C ALA A 388 15.43 22.57 3.24
N VAL A 389 16.03 23.64 3.81
CA VAL A 389 16.48 24.83 3.05
C VAL A 389 17.72 24.48 2.23
N LEU A 390 18.70 23.81 2.84
CA LEU A 390 19.91 23.37 2.15
C LEU A 390 19.60 22.44 0.97
N ARG A 391 18.64 21.53 1.15
CA ARG A 391 18.17 20.62 0.11
C ARG A 391 17.57 21.34 -1.09
N ARG A 392 16.62 22.26 -0.86
CA ARG A 392 16.03 23.03 -1.97
C ARG A 392 17.07 23.90 -2.68
N ALA A 393 17.99 24.51 -1.94
CA ALA A 393 19.08 25.27 -2.54
C ALA A 393 20.00 24.38 -3.40
N ALA A 394 20.33 23.17 -2.94
CA ALA A 394 21.12 22.20 -3.71
C ALA A 394 20.39 21.77 -4.99
N VAL A 395 19.11 21.39 -4.89
CA VAL A 395 18.26 21.05 -6.04
C VAL A 395 18.18 22.20 -7.04
N ARG A 396 17.96 23.44 -6.57
CA ARG A 396 17.93 24.62 -7.44
C ARG A 396 19.27 24.82 -8.17
N ARG A 397 20.41 24.64 -7.49
CA ARG A 397 21.73 24.71 -8.15
C ARG A 397 21.91 23.63 -9.19
N ALA A 398 21.52 22.38 -8.89
CA ALA A 398 21.59 21.28 -9.83
C ALA A 398 20.72 21.53 -11.07
N LEU A 399 19.48 22.02 -10.90
CA LEU A 399 18.59 22.42 -12.00
C LEU A 399 19.21 23.50 -12.90
N LEU A 400 19.87 24.50 -12.31
CA LEU A 400 20.58 25.53 -13.07
C LEU A 400 21.82 24.96 -13.78
N GLY A 401 22.54 24.04 -13.13
CA GLY A 401 23.73 23.39 -13.68
C GLY A 401 23.45 22.55 -14.92
N VAL A 402 22.28 21.90 -14.97
CA VAL A 402 21.81 21.17 -16.17
C VAL A 402 21.11 22.05 -17.20
N GLY A 403 20.97 23.36 -16.94
CA GLY A 403 20.35 24.32 -17.86
C GLY A 403 18.83 24.17 -18.01
N ALA A 404 18.13 23.61 -17.02
CA ALA A 404 16.70 23.36 -17.12
C ALA A 404 15.86 24.65 -17.07
N SER A 405 14.85 24.77 -17.94
CA SER A 405 13.88 25.87 -17.93
C SER A 405 12.45 25.40 -17.64
N ARG A 406 12.06 24.24 -18.17
CA ARG A 406 10.77 23.59 -17.93
C ARG A 406 10.97 22.45 -16.92
N VAL A 407 10.42 22.60 -15.72
CA VAL A 407 10.73 21.71 -14.58
C VAL A 407 9.47 21.03 -14.03
N LEU A 408 9.58 19.73 -13.78
CA LEU A 408 8.62 18.95 -13.01
C LEU A 408 9.09 18.82 -11.55
N ASP A 409 8.21 19.07 -10.60
CA ASP A 409 8.40 18.76 -9.17
C ASP A 409 7.47 17.59 -8.83
N LEU A 410 8.01 16.37 -8.83
CA LEU A 410 7.28 15.13 -8.64
C LEU A 410 7.25 14.80 -7.15
N GLY A 411 6.08 14.76 -6.53
CA GLY A 411 5.95 14.74 -5.06
C GLY A 411 6.06 16.14 -4.44
N CYS A 412 5.48 17.14 -5.09
CA CYS A 412 5.68 18.55 -4.72
C CYS A 412 5.13 18.94 -3.33
N GLY A 413 4.27 18.11 -2.73
CA GLY A 413 3.63 18.34 -1.43
C GLY A 413 3.02 19.74 -1.33
N GLN A 414 3.45 20.49 -0.32
CA GLN A 414 2.98 21.87 -0.09
C GLN A 414 3.66 22.95 -0.96
N GLY A 415 4.36 22.52 -2.02
CA GLY A 415 5.00 23.40 -3.00
C GLY A 415 6.11 24.25 -2.40
N ALA A 416 6.90 23.70 -1.48
CA ALA A 416 8.05 24.41 -0.92
C ALA A 416 9.09 24.70 -2.00
N LEU A 417 9.43 23.70 -2.82
CA LEU A 417 10.34 23.85 -3.95
C LEU A 417 9.73 24.73 -5.06
N LEU A 418 8.46 24.51 -5.43
CA LEU A 418 7.75 25.36 -6.40
C LEU A 418 7.87 26.86 -6.09
N ARG A 419 7.73 27.27 -4.83
CA ARG A 419 7.86 28.67 -4.41
C ARG A 419 9.27 29.22 -4.54
N GLU A 420 10.27 28.37 -4.36
CA GLU A 420 11.67 28.74 -4.51
C GLU A 420 12.03 28.88 -6.00
N LEU A 421 11.60 27.94 -6.83
CA LEU A 421 11.84 27.96 -8.27
C LEU A 421 11.11 29.12 -8.95
N VAL A 422 9.85 29.42 -8.59
CA VAL A 422 9.09 30.50 -9.24
C VAL A 422 9.68 31.90 -8.97
N ALA A 423 10.50 32.07 -7.93
CA ALA A 423 11.23 33.31 -7.68
C ALA A 423 12.34 33.56 -8.72
N ASP A 424 12.87 32.50 -9.32
CA ASP A 424 13.91 32.56 -10.33
C ASP A 424 13.31 32.73 -11.73
N ARG A 425 13.98 33.53 -12.59
CA ARG A 425 13.56 33.78 -13.97
C ARG A 425 14.11 32.75 -14.96
N ALA A 426 15.08 31.93 -14.56
CA ALA A 426 15.61 30.85 -15.39
C ALA A 426 14.54 29.80 -15.74
N PHE A 427 13.58 29.58 -14.83
CA PHE A 427 12.50 28.61 -15.02
C PHE A 427 11.29 29.26 -15.71
N SER A 428 11.01 28.84 -16.94
CA SER A 428 9.91 29.37 -17.74
C SER A 428 8.58 28.67 -17.46
N GLU A 429 8.62 27.40 -17.07
CA GLU A 429 7.45 26.60 -16.73
C GLU A 429 7.78 25.63 -15.58
N ILE A 430 6.92 25.58 -14.57
CA ILE A 430 7.08 24.75 -13.39
C ILE A 430 5.75 24.03 -13.14
N VAL A 431 5.78 22.70 -13.05
CA VAL A 431 4.60 21.90 -12.75
C VAL A 431 4.86 21.03 -11.53
N GLY A 432 4.09 21.26 -10.47
CA GLY A 432 4.07 20.40 -9.30
C GLY A 432 3.08 19.26 -9.47
N ILE A 433 3.51 18.04 -9.17
CA ILE A 433 2.67 16.84 -9.21
C ILE A 433 2.66 16.21 -7.83
N ASP A 434 1.49 15.86 -7.32
CA ASP A 434 1.38 15.13 -6.06
C ASP A 434 0.15 14.21 -6.06
N VAL A 435 0.23 13.14 -5.28
CA VAL A 435 -0.87 12.19 -5.07
C VAL A 435 -1.93 12.77 -4.11
N SER A 436 -1.51 13.68 -3.23
CA SER A 436 -2.34 14.29 -2.20
C SER A 436 -3.02 15.56 -2.69
N MET A 437 -4.32 15.45 -2.94
CA MET A 437 -5.14 16.62 -3.28
C MET A 437 -5.17 17.67 -2.18
N ARG A 438 -5.03 17.28 -0.90
CA ARG A 438 -4.95 18.25 0.19
C ARG A 438 -3.72 19.15 0.04
N GLU A 439 -2.55 18.54 -0.16
CA GLU A 439 -1.30 19.29 -0.28
C GLU A 439 -1.35 20.17 -1.54
N LEU A 440 -1.88 19.66 -2.66
CA LEU A 440 -2.13 20.44 -3.88
C LEU A 440 -3.09 21.62 -3.65
N HIS A 441 -4.15 21.46 -2.87
CA HIS A 441 -5.04 22.57 -2.52
C HIS A 441 -4.35 23.64 -1.67
N ILE A 442 -3.53 23.22 -0.70
CA ILE A 442 -2.72 24.14 0.12
C ILE A 442 -1.76 24.90 -0.78
N THR A 443 -1.06 24.19 -1.66
CA THR A 443 -0.13 24.75 -2.64
C THR A 443 -0.84 25.72 -3.59
N ALA A 444 -1.94 25.31 -4.22
CA ALA A 444 -2.70 26.16 -5.13
C ALA A 444 -3.17 27.46 -4.46
N ARG A 445 -3.61 27.42 -3.19
CA ARG A 445 -3.94 28.64 -2.43
C ARG A 445 -2.74 29.54 -2.21
N ARG A 446 -1.56 28.98 -1.95
CA ARG A 446 -0.31 29.74 -1.81
C ARG A 446 0.12 30.35 -3.14
N LEU A 447 0.06 29.59 -4.23
CA LEU A 447 0.43 30.04 -5.57
C LEU A 447 -0.48 31.17 -6.09
N ARG A 448 -1.77 31.16 -5.75
CA ARG A 448 -2.71 32.26 -6.09
C ARG A 448 -2.34 33.62 -5.48
N ARG A 449 -1.49 33.65 -4.45
CA ARG A 449 -1.01 34.89 -3.83
C ARG A 449 0.25 35.44 -4.48
N LEU A 450 0.80 34.74 -5.47
CA LEU A 450 1.97 35.19 -6.21
C LEU A 450 1.59 36.34 -7.16
N PRO A 451 2.53 37.26 -7.43
CA PRO A 451 2.46 38.17 -8.57
C PRO A 451 2.07 37.48 -9.87
N GLU A 452 1.30 38.15 -10.72
CA GLU A 452 0.72 37.56 -11.94
C GLU A 452 1.79 36.93 -12.87
N TRP A 453 2.94 37.58 -13.01
CA TRP A 453 4.05 37.07 -13.83
C TRP A 453 4.68 35.79 -13.29
N GLN A 454 4.58 35.53 -11.99
CA GLN A 454 5.02 34.27 -11.36
C GLN A 454 3.93 33.22 -11.48
N ALA A 455 2.67 33.58 -11.21
CA ALA A 455 1.54 32.66 -11.25
C ALA A 455 1.34 32.02 -12.64
N ARG A 456 1.63 32.75 -13.73
CA ARG A 456 1.54 32.22 -15.11
C ARG A 456 2.54 31.11 -15.43
N ARG A 457 3.63 30.99 -14.67
CA ARG A 457 4.71 30.02 -14.91
C ARG A 457 4.61 28.78 -14.03
N VAL A 458 3.69 28.74 -13.06
CA VAL A 458 3.58 27.65 -12.09
C VAL A 458 2.18 27.07 -12.06
N SER A 459 2.08 25.75 -12.19
CA SER A 459 0.82 25.02 -12.06
C SER A 459 1.01 23.79 -11.18
N VAL A 460 -0.11 23.24 -10.71
CA VAL A 460 -0.11 21.99 -9.94
C VAL A 460 -1.12 21.02 -10.52
N ARG A 461 -0.80 19.73 -10.52
CA ARG A 461 -1.63 18.65 -11.07
C ARG A 461 -1.65 17.47 -10.09
N GLN A 462 -2.77 16.77 -10.05
CA GLN A 462 -2.86 15.52 -9.31
C GLN A 462 -2.32 14.37 -10.16
N GLY A 463 -1.42 13.57 -9.58
CA GLY A 463 -0.86 12.40 -10.26
C GLY A 463 -0.18 11.47 -9.27
N ALA A 464 -0.12 10.17 -9.59
CA ALA A 464 0.68 9.20 -8.87
C ALA A 464 1.91 8.83 -9.70
N LEU A 465 3.08 8.85 -9.06
CA LEU A 465 4.36 8.64 -9.72
C LEU A 465 4.62 7.18 -10.14
N THR A 466 3.66 6.29 -9.91
CA THR A 466 3.68 4.87 -10.35
C THR A 466 2.85 4.64 -11.62
N TYR A 467 2.24 5.68 -12.18
CA TYR A 467 1.49 5.61 -13.43
C TYR A 467 2.16 6.47 -14.50
N SER A 468 2.22 5.95 -15.72
CA SER A 468 2.73 6.72 -16.86
C SER A 468 1.73 7.81 -17.28
N ASP A 469 2.23 9.04 -17.45
CA ASP A 469 1.46 10.16 -17.95
C ASP A 469 2.20 10.79 -19.13
N ALA A 470 1.64 10.65 -20.34
CA ALA A 470 2.25 11.15 -21.56
C ALA A 470 2.37 12.69 -21.60
N SER A 471 1.58 13.40 -20.78
CA SER A 471 1.63 14.87 -20.69
C SER A 471 2.88 15.39 -19.96
N LEU A 472 3.67 14.49 -19.34
CA LEU A 472 4.92 14.80 -18.65
C LEU A 472 6.16 14.71 -19.55
N ARG A 473 5.97 14.38 -20.83
CA ARG A 473 7.06 14.34 -21.82
C ARG A 473 7.52 15.74 -22.23
N GLY A 474 8.80 15.85 -22.59
CA GLY A 474 9.39 17.06 -23.15
C GLY A 474 9.73 18.15 -22.13
N TYR A 475 9.82 17.81 -20.85
CA TYR A 475 10.37 18.70 -19.81
C TYR A 475 11.89 18.56 -19.75
N ASP A 476 12.57 19.66 -19.40
CA ASP A 476 14.03 19.70 -19.34
C ASP A 476 14.55 18.95 -18.12
N ALA A 477 13.84 19.04 -16.99
CA ALA A 477 14.19 18.31 -15.78
C ALA A 477 12.97 17.88 -14.95
N ALA A 478 13.12 16.79 -14.21
CA ALA A 478 12.21 16.39 -13.13
C ALA A 478 12.96 16.29 -11.80
N VAL A 479 12.27 16.62 -10.71
CA VAL A 479 12.79 16.52 -9.34
C VAL A 479 11.95 15.54 -8.54
N LEU A 480 12.61 14.60 -7.86
CA LEU A 480 12.05 13.76 -6.79
C LEU A 480 12.77 14.10 -5.49
N MET A 481 12.27 15.08 -4.76
CA MET A 481 12.92 15.55 -3.53
C MET A 481 12.25 14.93 -2.31
N GLU A 482 12.87 13.91 -1.72
CA GLU A 482 12.33 13.11 -0.61
C GLU A 482 11.01 12.43 -0.98
N VAL A 483 11.09 11.46 -1.89
CA VAL A 483 9.91 10.82 -2.48
C VAL A 483 10.08 9.31 -2.53
N ILE A 484 11.24 8.84 -2.99
CA ILE A 484 11.46 7.42 -3.26
C ILE A 484 11.37 6.58 -1.99
N GLU A 485 11.78 7.12 -0.85
CA GLU A 485 11.74 6.50 0.48
C GLU A 485 10.31 6.26 1.00
N HIS A 486 9.32 6.95 0.42
CA HIS A 486 7.90 6.76 0.75
C HIS A 486 7.21 5.75 -0.17
N VAL A 487 7.91 5.22 -1.18
CA VAL A 487 7.40 4.25 -2.15
C VAL A 487 7.71 2.84 -1.68
N ASP A 488 6.71 1.95 -1.70
CA ASP A 488 6.94 0.53 -1.40
C ASP A 488 7.92 -0.07 -2.42
N ALA A 489 8.85 -0.94 -1.96
CA ALA A 489 9.89 -1.50 -2.81
C ALA A 489 9.37 -2.17 -4.09
N THR A 490 8.20 -2.81 -4.03
CA THR A 490 7.53 -3.45 -5.19
C THR A 490 7.02 -2.45 -6.23
N ARG A 491 6.84 -1.17 -5.86
CA ARG A 491 6.35 -0.10 -6.75
C ARG A 491 7.47 0.78 -7.29
N LEU A 492 8.71 0.59 -6.82
CA LEU A 492 9.85 1.38 -7.24
C LEU A 492 10.14 1.21 -8.74
N GLY A 493 10.05 -0.02 -9.27
CA GLY A 493 10.19 -0.28 -10.71
C GLY A 493 9.15 0.45 -11.57
N ALA A 494 7.91 0.56 -11.08
CA ALA A 494 6.86 1.33 -11.75
C ALA A 494 7.16 2.84 -11.74
N LEU A 495 7.74 3.36 -10.66
CA LEU A 495 8.21 4.75 -10.60
C LEU A 495 9.37 5.00 -11.56
N GLU A 496 10.35 4.08 -11.58
CA GLU A 496 11.49 4.13 -12.50
C GLU A 496 10.99 4.22 -13.96
N GLN A 497 10.08 3.34 -14.36
CA GLN A 497 9.50 3.35 -15.71
C GLN A 497 8.67 4.61 -16.00
N ALA A 498 7.84 5.06 -15.05
CA ALA A 498 7.00 6.25 -15.26
C ALA A 498 7.86 7.52 -15.47
N VAL A 499 8.92 7.69 -14.68
CA VAL A 499 9.78 8.89 -14.70
C VAL A 499 10.85 8.79 -15.77
N PHE A 500 11.70 7.77 -15.72
CA PHE A 500 12.89 7.67 -16.58
C PHE A 500 12.56 7.11 -17.96
N GLY A 501 11.61 6.18 -18.05
CA GLY A 501 11.18 5.56 -19.31
C GLY A 501 10.15 6.38 -20.08
N SER A 502 9.03 6.73 -19.44
CA SER A 502 7.86 7.33 -20.11
C SER A 502 7.90 8.86 -20.17
N ALA A 503 8.09 9.55 -19.04
CA ALA A 503 8.20 11.01 -19.00
C ALA A 503 9.53 11.49 -19.61
N ARG A 504 10.61 10.77 -19.30
CA ARG A 504 11.93 10.84 -19.95
C ARG A 504 12.49 12.28 -20.11
N PRO A 505 12.58 13.06 -19.02
CA PRO A 505 13.10 14.43 -19.06
C PRO A 505 14.60 14.48 -19.44
N GLY A 506 15.12 15.65 -19.77
CA GLY A 506 16.56 15.82 -20.06
C GLY A 506 17.46 15.50 -18.85
N ALA A 507 16.99 15.82 -17.64
CA ALA A 507 17.62 15.48 -16.37
C ALA A 507 16.61 15.01 -15.31
N VAL A 508 17.05 14.19 -14.36
CA VAL A 508 16.27 13.84 -13.16
C VAL A 508 17.13 14.10 -11.93
N ILE A 509 16.61 14.81 -10.95
CA ILE A 509 17.30 15.07 -9.68
C ILE A 509 16.55 14.33 -8.58
N VAL A 510 17.24 13.46 -7.87
CA VAL A 510 16.65 12.64 -6.79
C VAL A 510 17.37 12.97 -5.49
N THR A 511 16.62 13.26 -4.42
CA THR A 511 17.16 13.31 -3.05
C THR A 511 16.49 12.28 -2.17
N THR A 512 17.28 11.71 -1.25
CA THR A 512 16.80 10.75 -0.25
C THR A 512 17.65 10.89 1.03
N PRO A 513 17.10 10.56 2.21
CA PRO A 513 17.89 10.41 3.43
C PRO A 513 19.06 9.43 3.26
N ASN A 514 20.15 9.70 3.97
CA ASN A 514 21.26 8.76 4.13
C ASN A 514 21.10 7.96 5.42
N GLY A 515 20.76 6.68 5.31
CA GLY A 515 20.58 5.81 6.48
C GLY A 515 21.84 5.69 7.36
N GLU A 516 23.04 5.80 6.76
CA GLU A 516 24.31 5.75 7.51
C GLU A 516 24.48 6.95 8.45
N TYR A 517 23.90 8.10 8.10
CA TYR A 517 24.00 9.31 8.92
C TYR A 517 23.11 9.25 10.17
N ASN A 518 22.20 8.28 10.26
CA ASN A 518 21.22 8.20 11.35
C ASN A 518 21.86 8.07 12.72
N VAL A 519 23.05 7.47 12.78
CA VAL A 519 23.83 7.29 14.01
C VAL A 519 24.25 8.61 14.67
N LEU A 520 24.21 9.72 13.93
CA LEU A 520 24.56 11.06 14.43
C LEU A 520 23.35 11.84 15.00
N TYR A 521 22.12 11.30 14.90
CA TYR A 521 20.96 11.93 15.52
C TYR A 521 20.78 11.46 16.96
N GLU A 522 20.88 12.40 17.90
CA GLU A 522 20.57 12.14 19.30
C GLU A 522 19.08 11.73 19.45
N GLY A 523 18.84 10.61 20.14
CA GLY A 523 17.48 10.10 20.41
C GLY A 523 16.85 9.26 19.29
N LEU A 524 17.60 8.88 18.25
CA LEU A 524 17.16 7.92 17.25
C LEU A 524 17.74 6.53 17.56
N ASP A 525 16.88 5.54 17.80
CA ASP A 525 17.30 4.17 18.08
C ASP A 525 18.08 3.55 16.91
N ALA A 526 19.03 2.65 17.22
CA ALA A 526 19.79 1.94 16.21
C ALA A 526 18.86 1.14 15.27
N GLY A 527 18.92 1.44 13.97
CA GLY A 527 18.07 0.82 12.95
C GLY A 527 16.69 1.46 12.78
N ALA A 528 16.37 2.53 13.51
CA ALA A 528 15.16 3.31 13.31
C ALA A 528 15.29 4.27 12.10
N PHE A 529 14.15 4.53 11.45
CA PHE A 529 14.04 5.54 10.39
C PHE A 529 13.77 6.93 10.99
N ARG A 530 14.29 7.97 10.34
CA ARG A 530 14.08 9.38 10.72
C ARG A 530 12.61 9.77 10.73
N HIS A 531 11.82 9.15 9.84
CA HIS A 531 10.38 9.33 9.81
C HIS A 531 9.65 7.98 9.75
N HIS A 532 8.55 7.91 10.49
CA HIS A 532 7.72 6.72 10.64
C HIS A 532 6.99 6.29 9.35
N ASP A 533 6.94 7.16 8.35
CA ASP A 533 6.32 6.93 7.05
C ASP A 533 7.32 6.51 5.97
N HIS A 534 8.61 6.40 6.29
CA HIS A 534 9.61 5.81 5.40
C HIS A 534 9.41 4.31 5.28
N ARG A 535 9.55 3.79 4.05
CA ARG A 535 9.55 2.36 3.74
C ARG A 535 10.95 1.77 3.81
N PHE A 536 11.95 2.59 3.54
CA PHE A 536 13.36 2.26 3.63
C PHE A 536 14.19 3.54 3.80
N GLU A 537 15.41 3.42 4.29
CA GLU A 537 16.43 4.47 4.22
C GLU A 537 17.74 3.84 3.75
N TRP A 538 18.16 4.16 2.53
CA TRP A 538 19.33 3.54 1.93
C TRP A 538 20.64 4.12 2.46
N SER A 539 21.63 3.24 2.54
CA SER A 539 23.04 3.58 2.60
C SER A 539 23.52 4.29 1.33
N ARG A 540 24.72 4.85 1.36
CA ARG A 540 25.36 5.45 0.17
C ARG A 540 25.61 4.43 -0.92
N ALA A 541 26.00 3.22 -0.54
CA ALA A 541 26.24 2.13 -1.47
C ALA A 541 24.94 1.67 -2.15
N GLU A 542 23.85 1.49 -1.39
CA GLU A 542 22.56 1.08 -1.94
C GLU A 542 21.97 2.13 -2.87
N PHE A 543 22.01 3.41 -2.48
CA PHE A 543 21.53 4.50 -3.31
C PHE A 543 22.34 4.63 -4.61
N ALA A 544 23.68 4.51 -4.52
CA ALA A 544 24.54 4.54 -5.71
C ALA A 544 24.28 3.36 -6.64
N ALA A 545 24.14 2.14 -6.10
CA ALA A 545 23.83 0.95 -6.89
C ALA A 545 22.48 1.07 -7.59
N TRP A 546 21.45 1.55 -6.88
CA TRP A 546 20.14 1.85 -7.47
C TRP A 546 20.25 2.86 -8.61
N ALA A 547 20.91 3.99 -8.37
CA ALA A 547 21.00 5.07 -9.32
C ALA A 547 21.82 4.69 -10.57
N HIS A 548 22.91 3.94 -10.42
CA HIS A 548 23.67 3.42 -11.56
C HIS A 548 22.83 2.46 -12.42
N ARG A 549 22.10 1.53 -11.80
CA ARG A 549 21.22 0.60 -12.50
C ARG A 549 20.15 1.35 -13.29
N VAL A 550 19.46 2.31 -12.66
CA VAL A 550 18.43 3.12 -13.33
C VAL A 550 19.04 3.92 -14.49
N GLY A 551 20.22 4.51 -14.29
CA GLY A 551 20.93 5.23 -15.34
C GLY A 551 21.25 4.34 -16.55
N GLU A 552 21.79 3.15 -16.30
CA GLU A 552 22.10 2.18 -17.36
C GLU A 552 20.84 1.70 -18.10
N SER A 553 19.79 1.33 -17.38
CA SER A 553 18.54 0.82 -17.97
C SER A 553 17.81 1.83 -18.85
N TYR A 554 17.86 3.12 -18.50
CA TYR A 554 17.05 4.16 -19.16
C TYR A 554 17.86 5.19 -19.97
N GLY A 555 19.19 5.02 -20.08
CA GLY A 555 20.04 5.91 -20.86
C GLY A 555 20.33 7.26 -20.19
N TYR A 556 20.70 7.23 -18.92
CA TYR A 556 21.16 8.40 -18.17
C TYR A 556 22.55 8.15 -17.57
N THR A 557 23.40 9.17 -17.58
CA THR A 557 24.57 9.25 -16.70
C THR A 557 24.14 9.76 -15.33
N VAL A 558 24.83 9.38 -14.27
CA VAL A 558 24.53 9.82 -12.90
C VAL A 558 25.76 10.39 -12.22
N GLY A 559 25.59 11.55 -11.57
CA GLY A 559 26.53 12.14 -10.63
C GLY A 559 25.92 12.28 -9.23
N PHE A 560 26.76 12.26 -8.19
CA PHE A 560 26.32 12.33 -6.79
C PHE A 560 26.84 13.59 -6.11
N GLU A 561 25.98 14.21 -5.29
CA GLU A 561 26.31 15.39 -4.51
C GLU A 561 25.83 15.23 -3.05
N PRO A 562 26.67 15.57 -2.05
CA PRO A 562 26.24 15.60 -0.66
C PRO A 562 25.35 16.82 -0.37
N VAL A 563 24.33 16.65 0.46
CA VAL A 563 23.44 17.74 0.89
C VAL A 563 23.35 17.81 2.41
N GLY A 564 23.72 18.97 2.96
CA GLY A 564 23.74 19.23 4.40
C GLY A 564 25.12 19.09 5.03
N PRO A 565 25.21 19.02 6.37
CA PRO A 565 26.46 18.74 7.07
C PRO A 565 27.05 17.42 6.59
N VAL A 566 28.36 17.39 6.40
CA VAL A 566 29.11 16.21 5.96
C VAL A 566 29.96 15.73 7.12
N ASP A 567 29.75 14.48 7.51
CA ASP A 567 30.63 13.74 8.39
C ASP A 567 31.66 12.95 7.59
N GLU A 568 32.89 12.83 8.11
CA GLU A 568 33.99 12.15 7.42
C GLU A 568 33.74 10.66 7.21
N GLN A 569 33.04 10.01 8.14
CA GLN A 569 32.81 8.57 8.12
C GLN A 569 31.49 8.24 7.40
N VAL A 570 30.40 8.90 7.78
CA VAL A 570 29.04 8.55 7.32
C VAL A 570 28.52 9.46 6.20
N GLY A 571 29.28 10.49 5.81
CA GLY A 571 28.91 11.38 4.72
C GLY A 571 27.85 12.41 5.10
N ALA A 572 27.03 12.83 4.14
CA ALA A 572 26.01 13.86 4.38
C ALA A 572 24.68 13.27 4.85
N SER A 573 23.91 14.06 5.60
CA SER A 573 22.57 13.67 6.06
C SER A 573 21.59 13.37 4.91
N THR A 574 21.70 14.05 3.78
CA THR A 574 20.89 13.83 2.57
C THR A 574 21.80 13.50 1.41
N GLN A 575 21.41 12.52 0.62
CA GLN A 575 22.08 12.12 -0.61
C GLN A 575 21.35 12.74 -1.81
N MET A 576 22.08 13.18 -2.82
CA MET A 576 21.50 13.66 -4.08
C MET A 576 22.16 12.96 -5.26
N ALA A 577 21.33 12.47 -6.20
CA ALA A 577 21.76 11.98 -7.50
C ALA A 577 21.20 12.87 -8.60
N VAL A 578 22.06 13.25 -9.55
CA VAL A 578 21.72 14.05 -10.73
C VAL A 578 21.92 13.16 -11.95
N PHE A 579 20.81 12.76 -12.56
CA PHE A 579 20.76 11.99 -13.78
C PHE A 579 20.70 12.93 -14.98
N THR A 580 21.54 12.72 -15.97
CA THR A 580 21.55 13.49 -17.23
C THR A 580 21.48 12.54 -18.41
N ARG A 581 20.51 12.76 -19.30
CA ARG A 581 20.25 11.89 -20.45
C ARG A 581 21.47 11.80 -21.35
N THR A 582 21.85 10.58 -21.76
CA THR A 582 22.92 10.41 -22.75
C THR A 582 22.43 10.82 -24.14
N ALA A 583 23.26 11.53 -24.90
CA ALA A 583 22.89 12.18 -26.16
C ALA A 583 22.58 11.22 -27.34
N HIS A 584 22.33 9.93 -27.10
CA HIS A 584 22.37 8.90 -28.15
C HIS A 584 21.04 8.52 -28.82
N ASP A 585 19.89 9.08 -28.40
CA ASP A 585 18.57 8.60 -28.86
C ASP A 585 17.73 9.60 -29.68
N ASP A 586 18.17 10.85 -29.85
CA ASP A 586 17.39 11.84 -30.62
C ASP A 586 17.40 11.57 -32.15
N GLU A 587 18.23 10.65 -32.66
CA GLU A 587 18.33 10.33 -34.09
C GLU A 587 17.49 9.13 -34.56
N GLN A 588 16.96 8.27 -33.68
CA GLN A 588 16.20 7.07 -34.09
C GLN A 588 14.67 7.23 -34.04
N GLY A 589 14.15 8.33 -33.48
CA GLY A 589 12.71 8.61 -33.39
C GLY A 589 12.13 9.50 -34.51
N ALA A 590 12.96 9.96 -35.44
CA ALA A 590 12.59 10.93 -36.49
C ALA A 590 12.76 10.40 -37.93
N ALA A 591 12.88 9.08 -38.12
CA ALA A 591 12.97 8.43 -39.43
C ALA A 591 11.73 7.60 -39.76
#